data_AF-A0A8T6G0N4-F1
#
_entry.id   AF-A0A8T6G0N4-F1
#
_cell.length_a   1.000
_cell.length_b   1.000
_cell.length_c   1.000
_cell.angle_alpha   90.00
_cell.angle_beta   90.00
_cell.angle_gamma   90.00
#
_symmetry.space_group_name_H-M   'P 1'
#
loop_
_entity.id
_entity.type
_entity.pdbx_description
1 polymer ?
#
loop_
_entity_poly.entity_id
_entity_poly.type
_entity_poly.pdbx_seq_one_letter_code
_entity_poly.pdbx_strand_id
1 'polypeptide(L)'
;MMGSSEVRPEQMPVGNDVSEDVSQEAVDNGGQSAVGDATDVDERFQITNSLVRHVVADDIDMQNTAAGVVQAEAASLQQGLTGIAAGHEVSVTEGATWLVLGGSVDTNYSVSQWIVGGQIEEAQVASVMVVGGRVNGNVNTLLDTRGAAICGLVIGLCYVLFRLIRR
;
A
#
# COMPACT_ATOMS: atom_id res chain seq x y z
N MET A 1 37.33 64.68 29.74
CA MET A 1 35.90 64.38 29.93
C MET A 1 35.49 63.48 28.78
N MET A 2 35.54 62.17 29.01
CA MET A 2 35.27 61.11 28.03
C MET A 2 34.07 60.34 28.55
N GLY A 3 32.98 60.34 27.77
CA GLY A 3 31.73 59.69 28.12
C GLY A 3 31.84 58.17 28.02
N SER A 4 31.35 57.49 29.05
CA SER A 4 31.10 56.05 29.02
C SER A 4 29.91 55.79 28.10
N SER A 5 30.15 55.13 26.97
CA SER A 5 29.11 54.54 26.14
C SER A 5 28.76 53.17 26.70
N GLU A 6 27.57 53.12 27.30
CA GLU A 6 26.91 51.93 27.82
C GLU A 6 26.51 51.02 26.66
N VAL A 7 27.21 49.89 26.50
CA VAL A 7 26.90 48.87 25.49
C VAL A 7 25.73 48.04 26.01
N ARG A 8 24.54 48.28 25.47
CA ARG A 8 23.34 47.46 25.72
C ARG A 8 23.54 46.07 25.11
N PRO A 9 23.17 44.98 25.81
CA PRO A 9 23.11 43.66 25.19
C PRO A 9 21.96 43.64 24.17
N GLU A 10 22.29 43.35 22.91
CA GLU A 10 21.32 42.96 21.90
C GLU A 10 20.58 41.71 22.37
N GLN A 11 19.31 41.87 22.71
CA GLN A 11 18.38 40.78 22.87
C GLN A 11 18.14 40.19 21.49
N MET A 12 18.65 38.98 21.26
CA MET A 12 18.28 38.18 20.11
C MET A 12 16.80 37.79 20.21
N PRO A 13 16.01 37.96 19.14
CA PRO A 13 14.65 37.44 19.11
C PRO A 13 14.70 35.91 19.15
N VAL A 14 14.18 35.34 20.24
CA VAL A 14 13.83 33.92 20.34
C VAL A 14 12.56 33.73 19.54
N GLY A 15 12.74 33.47 18.23
CA GLY A 15 11.70 32.90 17.39
C GLY A 15 11.56 31.43 17.75
N ASN A 16 10.45 31.09 18.38
CA ASN A 16 10.00 29.71 18.54
C ASN A 16 9.59 29.15 17.17
N ASP A 17 10.56 28.63 16.42
CA ASP A 17 10.33 27.64 15.36
C ASP A 17 10.82 26.29 15.89
N VAL A 18 9.99 25.68 16.73
CA VAL A 18 10.06 24.26 17.07
C VAL A 18 8.63 23.74 17.03
N SER A 19 8.08 23.69 15.82
CA SER A 19 7.12 22.65 15.48
C SER A 19 7.94 21.51 14.91
N GLU A 20 7.84 20.37 15.59
CA GLU A 20 8.63 19.16 15.44
C GLU A 20 8.68 18.68 13.98
N ASP A 21 9.79 19.00 13.32
CA ASP A 21 10.26 18.32 12.12
C ASP A 21 10.63 16.89 12.54
N VAL A 22 9.68 15.98 12.37
CA VAL A 22 9.84 14.56 12.68
C VAL A 22 10.99 14.05 11.84
N SER A 23 12.11 13.83 12.52
CA SER A 23 13.32 13.24 11.99
C SER A 23 12.99 11.90 11.32
N GLN A 24 12.83 11.92 9.99
CA GLN A 24 12.87 10.73 9.18
C GLN A 24 14.26 10.65 8.56
N GLU A 25 15.05 9.81 9.21
CA GLU A 25 16.35 9.37 8.77
C GLU A 25 16.23 8.80 7.35
N ALA A 26 16.47 9.65 6.36
CA ALA A 26 16.74 9.22 5.00
C ALA A 26 18.06 8.43 5.06
N VAL A 27 17.95 7.10 5.13
CA VAL A 27 19.09 6.19 5.05
C VAL A 27 19.56 6.19 3.60
N ASP A 28 20.47 7.12 3.28
CA ASP A 28 21.17 7.21 2.00
C ASP A 28 22.14 6.02 1.87
N ASN A 29 21.65 4.95 1.27
CA ASN A 29 22.43 3.77 0.94
C ASN A 29 22.42 3.60 -0.59
N GLY A 30 23.19 4.44 -1.28
CA GLY A 30 23.57 4.23 -2.68
C GLY A 30 22.41 4.32 -3.68
N GLY A 31 21.86 5.52 -3.87
CA GLY A 31 20.95 5.82 -4.99
C GLY A 31 19.50 5.39 -4.82
N GLN A 32 19.10 4.99 -3.61
CA GLN A 32 17.72 4.67 -3.24
C GLN A 32 17.28 5.61 -2.11
N SER A 33 16.32 6.51 -2.39
CA SER A 33 15.68 7.30 -1.34
C SER A 33 14.72 6.40 -0.57
N ALA A 34 15.08 6.05 0.66
CA ALA A 34 14.17 5.46 1.62
C ALA A 34 13.39 6.60 2.30
N VAL A 35 12.10 6.73 1.96
CA VAL A 35 11.21 7.68 2.64
C VAL A 35 10.55 6.92 3.80
N GLY A 36 10.74 7.41 5.02
CA GLY A 36 10.30 6.71 6.23
C GLY A 36 8.78 6.67 6.39
N ASP A 37 8.12 7.79 6.09
CA ASP A 37 6.70 8.04 6.28
C ASP A 37 6.33 9.34 5.50
N ALA A 38 5.69 9.19 4.34
CA ALA A 38 5.17 10.35 3.60
C ALA A 38 3.69 10.51 3.97
N THR A 39 3.39 11.58 4.72
CA THR A 39 2.03 12.02 5.03
C THR A 39 1.86 13.39 4.40
N ASP A 40 1.15 13.46 3.28
CA ASP A 40 0.77 14.73 2.66
C ASP A 40 -0.73 14.68 2.36
N VAL A 41 -1.47 15.62 2.94
CA VAL A 41 -2.92 15.48 3.22
C VAL A 41 -3.78 16.31 2.26
N ASP A 42 -3.22 16.82 1.16
CA ASP A 42 -4.01 17.67 0.24
C ASP A 42 -3.59 17.60 -1.24
N GLU A 43 -2.46 16.99 -1.59
CA GLU A 43 -1.94 17.01 -2.97
C GLU A 43 -1.45 15.63 -3.46
N ARG A 44 -1.63 15.37 -4.76
CA ARG A 44 -1.21 14.12 -5.42
C ARG A 44 0.24 13.81 -5.15
N PHE A 45 0.50 12.68 -4.50
CA PHE A 45 1.85 12.29 -4.13
C PHE A 45 2.41 11.27 -5.13
N GLN A 46 3.44 11.67 -5.87
CA GLN A 46 4.13 10.82 -6.85
C GLN A 46 5.42 10.27 -6.26
N ILE A 47 5.51 8.94 -6.17
CA ILE A 47 6.71 8.25 -5.67
C ILE A 47 7.31 7.40 -6.78
N THR A 48 8.48 7.82 -7.24
CA THR A 48 9.21 7.12 -8.31
C THR A 48 10.51 6.54 -7.78
N ASN A 49 10.79 5.28 -8.12
CA ASN A 49 12.07 4.62 -7.86
C ASN A 49 12.54 4.72 -6.39
N SER A 50 11.61 4.53 -5.46
CA SER A 50 11.85 4.69 -4.03
C SER A 50 11.42 3.47 -3.25
N LEU A 51 11.91 3.37 -2.00
CA LEU A 51 11.44 2.38 -1.04
C LEU A 51 10.73 3.13 0.07
N VAL A 52 9.44 2.83 0.27
CA VAL A 52 8.63 3.52 1.27
C VAL A 52 8.01 2.50 2.19
N ARG A 53 8.13 2.71 3.49
CA ARG A 53 7.57 1.75 4.44
C ARG A 53 6.07 1.94 4.63
N HIS A 54 5.64 3.19 4.71
CA HIS A 54 4.27 3.58 5.01
C HIS A 54 3.95 4.87 4.26
N VAL A 55 2.80 4.89 3.56
CA VAL A 55 2.31 6.07 2.83
C VAL A 55 0.82 6.23 3.10
N VAL A 56 0.44 7.44 3.48
CA VAL A 56 -0.96 7.84 3.64
C VAL A 56 -1.19 9.16 2.92
N ALA A 57 -2.06 9.16 1.92
CA ALA A 57 -2.47 10.35 1.18
C ALA A 57 -3.80 10.09 0.47
N ASP A 58 -4.48 11.11 -0.04
CA ASP A 58 -5.76 10.92 -0.73
C ASP A 58 -5.59 10.28 -2.13
N ASP A 59 -4.58 10.72 -2.88
CA ASP A 59 -4.26 10.24 -4.23
C ASP A 59 -2.75 9.93 -4.31
N ILE A 60 -2.40 8.66 -4.51
CA ILE A 60 -1.02 8.17 -4.59
C ILE A 60 -0.77 7.57 -5.98
N ASP A 61 0.29 8.02 -6.63
CA ASP A 61 0.84 7.40 -7.84
C ASP A 61 2.26 6.89 -7.54
N MET A 62 2.42 5.56 -7.52
CA MET A 62 3.70 4.91 -7.34
C MET A 62 4.17 4.27 -8.64
N GLN A 63 5.37 4.64 -9.09
CA GLN A 63 5.99 4.06 -10.28
C GLN A 63 7.36 3.46 -9.95
N ASN A 64 7.54 2.18 -10.26
CA ASN A 64 8.79 1.47 -10.01
C ASN A 64 9.25 1.58 -8.54
N THR A 65 8.29 1.49 -7.62
CA THR A 65 8.49 1.77 -6.19
C THR A 65 8.14 0.54 -5.37
N ALA A 66 8.86 0.34 -4.27
CA ALA A 66 8.59 -0.71 -3.30
C ALA A 66 7.94 -0.10 -2.04
N ALA A 67 6.71 -0.50 -1.74
CA ALA A 67 5.96 0.02 -0.60
C ALA A 67 5.64 -1.07 0.42
N GLY A 68 5.77 -0.76 1.71
CA GLY A 68 5.32 -1.67 2.77
C GLY A 68 3.80 -1.65 2.90
N VAL A 69 3.26 -0.49 3.28
CA VAL A 69 1.83 -0.25 3.47
C VAL A 69 1.46 1.05 2.76
N VAL A 70 0.42 1.00 1.94
CA VAL A 70 -0.12 2.12 1.19
C VAL A 70 -1.60 2.25 1.56
N GLN A 71 -1.99 3.40 2.08
CA GLN A 71 -3.38 3.73 2.37
C GLN A 71 -3.76 5.01 1.63
N ALA A 72 -4.71 4.93 0.71
CA ALA A 72 -5.21 6.11 0.01
C ALA A 72 -6.68 6.00 -0.35
N GLU A 73 -7.32 7.11 -0.67
CA GLU A 73 -8.66 7.05 -1.26
C GLU A 73 -8.56 6.51 -2.70
N ALA A 74 -7.60 7.00 -3.47
CA ALA A 74 -7.20 6.50 -4.78
C ALA A 74 -5.70 6.13 -4.80
N ALA A 75 -5.37 4.88 -5.13
CA ALA A 75 -3.98 4.42 -5.25
C ALA A 75 -3.73 3.85 -6.66
N SER A 76 -2.72 4.36 -7.36
CA SER A 76 -2.21 3.83 -8.62
C SER A 76 -0.80 3.27 -8.41
N LEU A 77 -0.66 1.95 -8.53
CA LEU A 77 0.60 1.24 -8.32
C LEU A 77 1.06 0.66 -9.66
N GLN A 78 2.08 1.26 -10.27
CA GLN A 78 2.62 0.82 -11.55
C GLN A 78 4.04 0.26 -11.39
N GLN A 79 4.24 -0.97 -11.86
CA GLN A 79 5.54 -1.65 -11.86
C GLN A 79 6.23 -1.67 -10.48
N GLY A 80 5.45 -1.81 -9.42
CA GLY A 80 5.94 -1.78 -8.04
C GLY A 80 5.73 -3.07 -7.27
N LEU A 81 6.35 -3.16 -6.09
CA LEU A 81 6.05 -4.21 -5.12
C LEU A 81 5.45 -3.56 -3.88
N THR A 82 4.20 -3.91 -3.56
CA THR A 82 3.52 -3.37 -2.37
C THR A 82 3.12 -4.49 -1.42
N GLY A 83 3.39 -4.33 -0.12
CA GLY A 83 2.93 -5.29 0.87
C GLY A 83 1.41 -5.25 1.01
N ILE A 84 0.89 -4.15 1.54
CA ILE A 84 -0.53 -3.94 1.78
C ILE A 84 -0.96 -2.67 1.07
N ALA A 85 -1.95 -2.76 0.18
CA ALA A 85 -2.59 -1.62 -0.46
C ALA A 85 -4.06 -1.55 -0.01
N ALA A 86 -4.47 -0.42 0.56
CA ALA A 86 -5.83 -0.22 1.05
C ALA A 86 -6.41 1.10 0.53
N GLY A 87 -7.63 1.07 -0.02
CA GLY A 87 -8.27 2.31 -0.48
C GLY A 87 -9.69 2.18 -1.00
N HIS A 88 -10.32 3.29 -1.42
CA HIS A 88 -11.61 3.19 -2.10
C HIS A 88 -11.41 2.67 -3.53
N GLU A 89 -10.45 3.23 -4.24
CA GLU A 89 -10.05 2.87 -5.59
C GLU A 89 -8.58 2.45 -5.58
N VAL A 90 -8.29 1.18 -5.90
CA VAL A 90 -6.92 0.67 -5.97
C VAL A 90 -6.67 0.10 -7.35
N SER A 91 -5.77 0.72 -8.09
CA SER A 91 -5.31 0.27 -9.40
C SER A 91 -3.90 -0.28 -9.29
N VAL A 92 -3.67 -1.53 -9.70
CA VAL A 92 -2.33 -2.11 -9.76
C VAL A 92 -2.04 -2.62 -11.16
N THR A 93 -1.05 -2.00 -11.82
CA THR A 93 -0.64 -2.32 -13.19
C THR A 93 0.79 -2.85 -13.19
N GLU A 94 1.01 -4.05 -13.73
CA GLU A 94 2.34 -4.67 -13.86
C GLU A 94 3.12 -4.78 -12.53
N GLY A 95 2.40 -4.86 -11.40
CA GLY A 95 2.97 -4.87 -10.06
C GLY A 95 2.72 -6.17 -9.30
N ALA A 96 3.34 -6.30 -8.12
CA ALA A 96 3.09 -7.38 -7.19
C ALA A 96 2.58 -6.84 -5.85
N THR A 97 1.45 -7.36 -5.39
CA THR A 97 0.84 -6.98 -4.11
C THR A 97 0.64 -8.19 -3.21
N TRP A 98 0.83 -8.04 -1.92
CA TRP A 98 0.53 -9.14 -0.99
C TRP A 98 -0.95 -9.15 -0.60
N LEU A 99 -1.45 -8.01 -0.14
CA LEU A 99 -2.84 -7.82 0.24
C LEU A 99 -3.39 -6.53 -0.38
N VAL A 100 -4.48 -6.66 -1.12
CA VAL A 100 -5.22 -5.52 -1.68
C VAL A 100 -6.59 -5.46 -1.01
N LEU A 101 -6.92 -4.31 -0.45
CA LEU A 101 -8.21 -4.01 0.17
C LEU A 101 -8.81 -2.82 -0.55
N GLY A 102 -9.96 -2.96 -1.22
CA GLY A 102 -10.62 -1.76 -1.72
C GLY A 102 -12.06 -1.86 -2.16
N GLY A 103 -12.71 -0.71 -2.25
CA GLY A 103 -14.10 -0.63 -2.74
C GLY A 103 -14.20 -1.06 -4.20
N SER A 104 -13.31 -0.52 -5.03
CA SER A 104 -13.09 -0.82 -6.44
C SER A 104 -11.62 -1.16 -6.65
N VAL A 105 -11.32 -2.36 -7.10
CA VAL A 105 -9.95 -2.81 -7.36
C VAL A 105 -9.81 -3.08 -8.85
N ASP A 106 -8.96 -2.31 -9.53
CA ASP A 106 -8.57 -2.55 -10.92
C ASP A 106 -7.18 -3.19 -10.93
N THR A 107 -7.05 -4.34 -11.56
CA THR A 107 -5.74 -4.98 -11.64
C THR A 107 -5.42 -5.52 -13.02
N ASN A 108 -4.24 -5.15 -13.53
CA ASN A 108 -3.81 -5.42 -14.90
C ASN A 108 -2.38 -5.94 -14.93
N TYR A 109 -2.17 -7.15 -15.45
CA TYR A 109 -0.86 -7.82 -15.48
C TYR A 109 -0.14 -7.89 -14.13
N SER A 110 -0.89 -8.05 -13.04
CA SER A 110 -0.35 -8.02 -11.68
C SER A 110 -0.44 -9.39 -10.98
N VAL A 111 0.33 -9.54 -9.90
CA VAL A 111 0.29 -10.72 -9.03
C VAL A 111 -0.11 -10.29 -7.64
N SER A 112 -1.24 -10.77 -7.15
CA SER A 112 -1.74 -10.40 -5.82
C SER A 112 -2.10 -11.62 -4.99
N GLN A 113 -1.49 -11.81 -3.83
CA GLN A 113 -1.77 -13.01 -3.05
C GLN A 113 -3.21 -13.02 -2.50
N TRP A 114 -3.63 -11.90 -1.91
CA TRP A 114 -4.97 -11.71 -1.36
C TRP A 114 -5.59 -10.44 -1.93
N ILE A 115 -6.79 -10.55 -2.49
CA ILE A 115 -7.58 -9.39 -2.92
C ILE A 115 -8.92 -9.45 -2.19
N VAL A 116 -9.28 -8.36 -1.53
CA VAL A 116 -10.60 -8.17 -0.92
C VAL A 116 -11.19 -6.88 -1.44
N GLY A 117 -12.33 -6.97 -2.14
CA GLY A 117 -12.98 -5.75 -2.61
C GLY A 117 -14.43 -5.84 -3.02
N GLY A 118 -15.12 -4.71 -3.01
CA GLY A 118 -16.55 -4.66 -3.35
C GLY A 118 -16.80 -4.97 -4.83
N GLN A 119 -16.05 -4.27 -5.68
CA GLN A 119 -16.03 -4.38 -7.12
C GLN A 119 -14.59 -4.66 -7.55
N ILE A 120 -14.39 -5.72 -8.31
CA ILE A 120 -13.07 -6.16 -8.74
C ILE A 120 -13.10 -6.26 -10.26
N GLU A 121 -12.31 -5.43 -10.93
CA GLU A 121 -12.14 -5.41 -12.37
C GLU A 121 -10.74 -5.92 -12.72
N GLU A 122 -10.68 -7.07 -13.39
CA GLU A 122 -9.40 -7.78 -13.59
C GLU A 122 -9.24 -8.20 -15.05
N ALA A 123 -8.24 -7.64 -15.72
CA ALA A 123 -7.92 -8.00 -17.10
C ALA A 123 -7.05 -9.27 -17.17
N GLN A 124 -6.06 -9.38 -16.27
CA GLN A 124 -5.12 -10.50 -16.21
C GLN A 124 -4.34 -10.49 -14.89
N VAL A 125 -4.82 -11.23 -13.89
CA VAL A 125 -4.24 -11.23 -12.54
C VAL A 125 -4.00 -12.65 -12.08
N ALA A 126 -2.83 -12.90 -11.50
CA ALA A 126 -2.56 -14.14 -10.79
C ALA A 126 -2.81 -13.93 -9.30
N SER A 127 -3.96 -14.39 -8.82
CA SER A 127 -4.32 -14.32 -7.41
C SER A 127 -4.53 -15.68 -6.76
N VAL A 128 -4.07 -15.78 -5.50
CA VAL A 128 -4.22 -17.01 -4.71
C VAL A 128 -5.64 -17.07 -4.13
N MET A 129 -6.15 -15.95 -3.62
CA MET A 129 -7.50 -15.85 -3.10
C MET A 129 -8.09 -14.45 -3.37
N VAL A 130 -9.28 -14.43 -3.94
CA VAL A 130 -10.06 -13.21 -4.21
C VAL A 130 -11.38 -13.31 -3.46
N VAL A 131 -11.71 -12.28 -2.67
CA VAL A 131 -12.98 -12.17 -1.94
C VAL A 131 -13.64 -10.87 -2.38
N GLY A 132 -14.70 -10.96 -3.20
CA GLY A 132 -15.42 -9.75 -3.58
C GLY A 132 -16.90 -9.93 -3.84
N GLY A 133 -17.62 -8.82 -3.75
CA GLY A 133 -19.06 -8.78 -3.95
C GLY A 133 -19.46 -8.94 -5.42
N ARG A 134 -18.69 -8.32 -6.32
CA ARG A 134 -18.82 -8.44 -7.78
C ARG A 134 -17.43 -8.48 -8.42
N VAL A 135 -17.19 -9.48 -9.26
CA VAL A 135 -15.94 -9.65 -10.00
C VAL A 135 -16.29 -9.61 -11.49
N ASN A 136 -15.80 -8.61 -12.21
CA ASN A 136 -15.99 -8.44 -13.64
C ASN A 136 -14.63 -8.51 -14.34
N GLY A 137 -14.38 -9.54 -15.13
CA GLY A 137 -13.08 -9.69 -15.77
C GLY A 137 -12.79 -11.13 -16.18
N ASN A 138 -11.81 -11.31 -17.05
CA ASN A 138 -11.29 -12.63 -17.41
C ASN A 138 -10.27 -13.06 -16.36
N VAL A 139 -10.75 -13.30 -15.14
CA VAL A 139 -9.89 -13.67 -14.03
C VAL A 139 -9.40 -15.09 -14.24
N ASN A 140 -8.10 -15.22 -14.49
CA ASN A 140 -7.45 -16.53 -14.50
C ASN A 140 -7.15 -16.94 -13.05
N THR A 141 -8.21 -16.97 -12.24
CA THR A 141 -8.16 -17.42 -10.86
C THR A 141 -7.79 -18.89 -10.87
N LEU A 142 -6.65 -19.23 -10.27
CA LEU A 142 -6.25 -20.63 -10.05
C LEU A 142 -7.34 -21.40 -9.26
N LEU A 143 -8.24 -20.69 -8.57
CA LEU A 143 -9.46 -21.17 -7.95
C LEU A 143 -10.66 -20.29 -8.36
N ASP A 144 -11.24 -20.57 -9.53
CA ASP A 144 -12.55 -20.01 -9.90
C ASP A 144 -13.62 -20.44 -8.86
N THR A 145 -14.75 -19.76 -8.77
CA THR A 145 -15.89 -20.09 -7.88
C THR A 145 -16.27 -21.57 -7.98
N ARG A 146 -16.13 -22.15 -9.19
CA ARG A 146 -16.30 -23.59 -9.46
C ARG A 146 -15.17 -24.44 -8.86
N GLY A 147 -13.91 -24.01 -9.01
CA GLY A 147 -12.75 -24.65 -8.39
C GLY A 147 -12.81 -24.60 -6.86
N ALA A 148 -13.18 -23.47 -6.27
CA ALA A 148 -13.37 -23.29 -4.84
C ALA A 148 -14.44 -24.23 -4.28
N ALA A 149 -15.58 -24.38 -4.98
CA ALA A 149 -16.63 -25.31 -4.58
C ALA A 149 -16.15 -26.78 -4.60
N ILE A 150 -15.42 -27.18 -5.63
CA ILE A 150 -14.89 -28.55 -5.75
C ILE A 150 -13.83 -28.82 -4.68
N CYS A 151 -12.87 -27.89 -4.47
CA CYS A 151 -11.87 -28.01 -3.42
C CYS A 151 -12.51 -28.07 -2.02
N GLY A 152 -13.51 -27.23 -1.76
CA GLY A 152 -14.28 -27.26 -0.53
C GLY A 152 -14.99 -28.60 -0.31
N LEU A 153 -15.58 -29.17 -1.37
CA LEU A 153 -16.23 -30.48 -1.31
C LEU A 153 -15.22 -31.60 -1.01
N VAL A 154 -14.07 -31.61 -1.68
CA VAL A 154 -13.02 -32.63 -1.46
C VAL A 154 -12.48 -32.56 -0.04
N ILE A 155 -12.14 -31.38 0.46
CA ILE A 155 -11.63 -31.18 1.82
C ILE A 155 -12.71 -31.56 2.85
N GLY A 156 -13.96 -31.14 2.62
CA GLY A 156 -15.09 -31.48 3.47
C GLY A 156 -15.35 -32.98 3.53
N LEU A 157 -15.31 -33.66 2.40
CA LEU A 157 -15.48 -35.12 2.31
C LEU A 157 -14.35 -35.85 3.04
N CYS A 158 -13.09 -35.45 2.81
CA CYS A 158 -11.94 -35.99 3.51
C CYS A 158 -12.04 -35.79 5.02
N TYR A 159 -12.48 -34.61 5.48
CA TYR A 159 -12.68 -34.33 6.90
C TYR A 159 -13.78 -35.21 7.51
N VAL A 160 -14.91 -35.37 6.82
CA VAL A 160 -16.01 -36.24 7.27
C VAL A 160 -15.56 -37.70 7.35
N LEU A 161 -14.86 -38.19 6.33
CA LEU A 161 -14.30 -39.55 6.33
C LEU A 161 -13.30 -39.75 7.48
N PHE A 162 -12.40 -38.78 7.68
CA PHE A 162 -11.45 -38.82 8.78
C PHE A 162 -12.13 -38.83 10.15
N ARG A 163 -13.17 -38.00 10.33
CA ARG A 163 -14.00 -37.96 11.54
C ARG A 163 -14.75 -39.26 11.77
N LEU A 164 -15.20 -39.93 10.70
CA LEU A 164 -15.90 -41.21 10.77
C LEU A 164 -14.96 -42.36 11.16
N ILE A 165 -13.73 -42.37 10.65
CA ILE A 165 -12.71 -43.39 10.95
C ILE A 165 -12.17 -43.25 12.38
N ARG A 166 -12.11 -42.01 12.90
CA ARG A 166 -11.59 -41.73 14.25
C ARG A 166 -12.64 -41.86 15.37
N ARG A 167 -13.84 -42.35 15.05
CA ARG A 167 -14.94 -42.59 15.98
C ARG A 167 -15.04 -44.08 16.30
#